data_AF-A0A1J0WJC9-F1
#
_entry.id   AF-A0A1J0WJC9-F1
#
_cell.length_a   1.000
_cell.length_b   1.000
_cell.length_c   1.000
_cell.angle_alpha   90.00
_cell.angle_beta   90.00
_cell.angle_gamma   90.00
#
_symmetry.space_group_name_H-M   'P 1'
#
loop_
_entity.id
_entity.type
_entity.pdbx_description
1 polymer ?
#
loop_
_entity_poly.entity_id
_entity_poly.type
_entity_poly.pdbx_seq_one_letter_code
_entity_poly.pdbx_strand_id
1 'polypeptide(L)'
;MFDMLNFGDLMFPVVAAHELGLRGYQVQALSPTGATINLKQAVPSRPVWSALDPGRSFAGILIGGGYIVHTHRMDTMMEYRGQGIGAAVAPSVWLGSTLAAALRDVPIAWNAPGVPHPLRPRVEVLAAAAFAAADYLSLRDAGSARMANVPTATIVPDPILGLDRVWPRDGLVDDFFRLCAQLGLDRQDRILAVHVRQRSLGGEPIPSFVNGLAAACRSLDLTPVLIGLGTAHADDRIARELAATLRDRGVWAVALDRPEGLRDVAALLAHARAYVGSSLHGYIAATAYGVPGLLVARPAYRKFDGLVAHLERPQDLLNNWDAALAALPRALAAPSPALPKATSEQLRYHWDNIAAAFAAGPTPNRPARLRFAALAFNTGLERDGPNWAIAPFTTAKERAAALDGADVREMEPF
;
A
#
# COMPACT_ATOMS: atom_id res chain seq x y z
N MET A 1 -3.68 -3.55 2.67
CA MET A 1 -3.67 -4.99 2.39
C MET A 1 -2.27 -5.49 2.74
N PHE A 2 -2.11 -6.18 3.87
CA PHE A 2 -0.79 -6.43 4.49
C PHE A 2 -0.39 -7.93 4.50
N ASP A 3 -1.16 -8.73 3.80
CA ASP A 3 -1.04 -10.17 3.57
C ASP A 3 -0.67 -10.45 2.10
N MET A 4 -0.05 -9.48 1.44
CA MET A 4 0.53 -9.62 0.10
C MET A 4 1.99 -9.21 0.13
N LEU A 5 2.83 -9.90 -0.65
CA LEU A 5 4.24 -9.55 -0.80
C LEU A 5 4.38 -8.31 -1.69
N ASN A 6 4.28 -7.15 -1.07
CA ASN A 6 4.47 -5.84 -1.68
C ASN A 6 5.17 -4.91 -0.69
N PHE A 7 6.40 -4.48 -1.00
CA PHE A 7 7.20 -3.62 -0.14
C PHE A 7 6.41 -2.40 0.34
N GLY A 8 5.78 -1.68 -0.59
CA GLY A 8 5.05 -0.46 -0.24
C GLY A 8 3.86 -0.71 0.68
N ASP A 9 3.03 -1.71 0.38
CA ASP A 9 1.87 -2.01 1.21
C ASP A 9 2.28 -2.50 2.62
N LEU A 10 3.36 -3.27 2.71
CA LEU A 10 3.92 -3.75 3.98
C LEU A 10 4.60 -2.66 4.81
N MET A 11 4.99 -1.53 4.19
CA MET A 11 5.57 -0.40 4.92
C MET A 11 4.52 0.40 5.71
N PHE A 12 3.26 0.48 5.27
CA PHE A 12 2.23 1.24 6.01
C PHE A 12 2.08 0.83 7.48
N PRO A 13 1.94 -0.46 7.85
CA PRO A 13 1.84 -0.84 9.25
C PRO A 13 3.16 -0.62 10.01
N VAL A 14 4.31 -0.70 9.34
CA VAL A 14 5.62 -0.40 9.95
C VAL A 14 5.72 1.08 10.33
N VAL A 15 5.39 1.99 9.42
CA VAL A 15 5.40 3.43 9.67
C VAL A 15 4.35 3.79 10.73
N ALA A 16 3.14 3.22 10.63
CA ALA A 16 2.09 3.46 11.62
C ALA A 16 2.50 2.99 13.02
N ALA A 17 3.14 1.82 13.14
CA ALA A 17 3.62 1.30 14.42
C ALA A 17 4.67 2.23 15.06
N HIS A 18 5.57 2.79 14.26
CA HIS A 18 6.54 3.77 14.75
C HIS A 18 5.86 5.08 15.19
N GLU A 19 5.10 5.73 14.30
CA GLU A 19 4.55 7.06 14.54
C GLU A 19 3.48 7.07 15.63
N LEU A 20 2.63 6.06 15.69
CA LEU A 20 1.66 5.92 16.78
C LEU A 20 2.32 5.41 18.08
N GLY A 21 3.42 4.66 17.98
CA GLY A 21 4.26 4.28 19.12
C GLY A 21 4.84 5.49 19.86
N LEU A 22 5.32 6.49 19.12
CA LEU A 22 5.75 7.78 19.68
C LEU A 22 4.64 8.52 20.43
N ARG A 23 3.38 8.15 20.19
CA ARG A 23 2.17 8.75 20.78
C ARG A 23 1.49 7.81 21.78
N GLY A 24 2.17 6.74 22.20
CA GLY A 24 1.70 5.83 23.25
C GLY A 24 0.76 4.72 22.80
N TYR A 25 0.64 4.47 21.50
CA TYR A 25 -0.20 3.41 20.96
C TYR A 25 0.61 2.22 20.44
N GLN A 26 0.02 1.03 20.51
CA GLN A 26 0.52 -0.16 19.83
C GLN A 26 -0.34 -0.45 18.60
N VAL A 27 0.29 -0.89 17.52
CA VAL A 27 -0.39 -1.20 16.26
C VAL A 27 -0.46 -2.71 16.05
N GLN A 28 -1.67 -3.22 15.88
CA GLN A 28 -1.93 -4.56 15.35
C GLN A 28 -2.37 -4.42 13.90
N ALA A 29 -1.58 -4.94 12.96
CA ALA A 29 -1.97 -4.95 11.56
C ALA A 29 -3.17 -5.89 11.34
N LEU A 30 -4.13 -5.44 10.55
CA LEU A 30 -5.28 -6.23 10.09
C LEU A 30 -5.28 -6.29 8.57
N SER A 31 -5.58 -7.45 8.00
CA SER A 31 -5.62 -7.66 6.57
C SER A 31 -6.82 -8.53 6.17
N PRO A 32 -7.16 -8.62 4.88
CA PRO A 32 -8.27 -9.45 4.41
C PRO A 32 -8.30 -10.88 4.97
N THR A 33 -7.16 -11.58 5.01
CA THR A 33 -7.09 -12.99 5.47
C THR A 33 -6.24 -13.21 6.72
N GLY A 34 -5.36 -12.25 7.05
CA GLY A 34 -4.34 -12.42 8.08
C GLY A 34 -3.24 -13.42 7.70
N ALA A 35 -3.07 -13.73 6.41
CA ALA A 35 -2.02 -14.64 5.98
C ALA A 35 -0.64 -14.12 6.39
N THR A 36 0.22 -15.03 6.84
CA THR A 36 1.56 -14.68 7.30
C THR A 36 2.45 -14.34 6.12
N ILE A 37 3.12 -13.20 6.21
CA ILE A 37 4.17 -12.79 5.27
C ILE A 37 5.53 -13.10 5.90
N ASN A 38 6.26 -14.03 5.29
CA ASN A 38 7.59 -14.45 5.73
C ASN A 38 8.67 -13.46 5.26
N LEU A 39 8.57 -12.20 5.70
CA LEU A 39 9.55 -11.16 5.41
C LEU A 39 9.94 -10.47 6.72
N LYS A 40 11.24 -10.34 6.99
CA LYS A 40 11.71 -9.67 8.21
C LYS A 40 11.19 -8.22 8.25
N GLN A 41 10.92 -7.74 9.47
CA GLN A 41 10.32 -6.44 9.79
C GLN A 41 8.88 -6.20 9.30
N ALA A 42 8.27 -7.10 8.52
CA ALA A 42 6.84 -6.99 8.24
C ALA A 42 6.04 -7.17 9.55
N VAL A 43 5.05 -6.29 9.78
CA VAL A 43 4.18 -6.41 10.96
C VAL A 43 3.21 -7.57 10.72
N PRO A 44 3.19 -8.60 11.59
CA PRO A 44 2.25 -9.71 11.45
C PRO A 44 0.81 -9.21 11.48
N SER A 45 0.01 -9.67 10.50
CA SER A 45 -1.39 -9.28 10.40
C SER A 45 -2.32 -10.35 10.95
N ARG A 46 -3.52 -9.93 11.35
CA ARG A 46 -4.65 -10.81 11.65
C ARG A 46 -5.75 -10.55 10.63
N PRO A 47 -6.68 -11.49 10.42
CA PRO A 47 -7.81 -11.23 9.55
C PRO A 47 -8.66 -10.07 10.06
N VAL A 48 -9.23 -9.29 9.15
CA VAL A 48 -9.98 -8.06 9.46
C VAL A 48 -11.16 -8.30 10.39
N TRP A 49 -11.83 -9.44 10.28
CA TRP A 49 -12.95 -9.80 11.17
C TRP A 49 -12.52 -10.01 12.63
N SER A 50 -11.22 -10.22 12.92
CA SER A 50 -10.73 -10.29 14.30
C SER A 50 -10.87 -8.98 15.07
N ALA A 51 -11.13 -7.85 14.38
CA ALA A 51 -11.49 -6.59 15.04
C ALA A 51 -12.82 -6.68 15.79
N LEU A 52 -13.70 -7.62 15.43
CA LEU A 52 -15.01 -7.82 16.06
C LEU A 52 -14.96 -8.67 17.34
N ASP A 53 -13.80 -9.26 17.66
CA ASP A 53 -13.60 -10.10 18.84
C ASP A 53 -13.85 -9.30 20.14
N PRO A 54 -14.85 -9.67 20.97
CA PRO A 54 -15.18 -8.96 22.19
C PRO A 54 -14.07 -9.02 23.24
N GLY A 55 -13.22 -10.06 23.21
CA GLY A 55 -12.08 -10.22 24.12
C GLY A 55 -10.92 -9.26 23.84
N ARG A 56 -11.01 -8.44 22.79
CA ARG A 56 -9.97 -7.47 22.41
C ARG A 56 -10.45 -6.05 22.61
N SER A 57 -9.61 -5.24 23.26
CA SER A 57 -9.81 -3.80 23.35
C SER A 57 -8.93 -3.08 22.33
N PHE A 58 -9.52 -2.11 21.62
CA PHE A 58 -8.82 -1.22 20.70
C PHE A 58 -9.17 0.22 21.06
N ALA A 59 -8.19 1.12 21.03
CA ALA A 59 -8.43 2.55 21.21
C ALA A 59 -9.07 3.21 19.97
N GLY A 60 -8.95 2.56 18.81
CA GLY A 60 -9.47 3.04 17.53
C GLY A 60 -9.12 2.09 16.39
N ILE A 61 -9.72 2.32 15.23
CA ILE A 61 -9.39 1.64 13.97
C ILE A 61 -8.72 2.62 13.02
N LEU A 62 -7.57 2.21 12.47
CA LEU A 62 -6.86 2.96 11.44
C LEU A 62 -7.07 2.28 10.08
N ILE A 63 -7.75 2.96 9.15
CA ILE A 63 -7.75 2.55 7.74
C ILE A 63 -6.34 2.78 7.20
N GLY A 64 -5.69 1.71 6.75
CA GLY A 64 -4.32 1.77 6.25
C GLY A 64 -4.16 2.67 5.01
N GLY A 65 -2.91 2.99 4.68
CA GLY A 65 -2.60 3.73 3.45
C GLY A 65 -2.64 2.84 2.20
N GLY A 66 -2.18 3.40 1.09
CA GLY A 66 -2.11 2.72 -0.20
C GLY A 66 -3.40 2.85 -1.02
N TYR A 67 -3.43 2.23 -2.20
CA TYR A 67 -4.53 2.33 -3.15
C TYR A 67 -5.66 1.33 -2.83
N ILE A 68 -6.28 1.49 -1.67
CA ILE A 68 -7.17 0.48 -1.08
C ILE A 68 -8.66 0.86 -1.10
N VAL A 69 -9.02 2.10 -1.42
CA VAL A 69 -10.41 2.57 -1.37
C VAL A 69 -11.10 2.28 -2.71
N HIS A 70 -11.56 1.05 -2.88
CA HIS A 70 -12.32 0.63 -4.05
C HIS A 70 -13.15 -0.63 -3.78
N THR A 71 -13.96 -1.02 -4.77
CA THR A 71 -14.79 -2.25 -4.74
C THR A 71 -14.50 -3.21 -5.89
N HIS A 72 -13.33 -3.05 -6.53
CA HIS A 72 -12.85 -4.01 -7.52
C HIS A 72 -12.63 -5.40 -6.93
N ARG A 73 -12.96 -6.38 -7.76
CA ARG A 73 -12.71 -7.80 -7.52
C ARG A 73 -11.21 -8.09 -7.51
N MET A 74 -10.75 -8.85 -6.53
CA MET A 74 -9.35 -9.22 -6.34
C MET A 74 -9.07 -10.70 -6.65
N ASP A 75 -9.98 -11.40 -7.33
CA ASP A 75 -9.88 -12.84 -7.61
C ASP A 75 -8.66 -13.23 -8.47
N THR A 76 -8.11 -12.27 -9.22
CA THR A 76 -6.95 -12.51 -10.09
C THR A 76 -5.62 -12.50 -9.33
N MET A 77 -5.58 -11.92 -8.13
CA MET A 77 -4.39 -11.86 -7.28
C MET A 77 -4.08 -13.24 -6.74
N MET A 78 -2.80 -13.60 -6.72
CA MET A 78 -2.33 -14.93 -6.32
C MET A 78 -2.79 -15.28 -4.90
N GLU A 79 -2.80 -14.28 -4.03
CA GLU A 79 -3.07 -14.37 -2.60
C GLU A 79 -4.55 -14.62 -2.28
N TYR A 80 -5.46 -14.36 -3.20
CA TYR A 80 -6.92 -14.50 -2.98
C TYR A 80 -7.61 -15.42 -3.99
N ARG A 81 -6.89 -15.85 -5.03
CA ARG A 81 -7.42 -16.74 -6.07
C ARG A 81 -7.90 -18.05 -5.47
N GLY A 82 -9.11 -18.47 -5.83
CA GLY A 82 -9.69 -19.74 -5.41
C GLY A 82 -10.25 -19.77 -3.99
N GLN A 83 -10.16 -18.68 -3.22
CA GLN A 83 -10.67 -18.62 -1.84
C GLN A 83 -12.13 -18.18 -1.73
N GLY A 84 -12.78 -17.80 -2.83
CA GLY A 84 -14.18 -17.33 -2.82
C GLY A 84 -14.40 -15.94 -2.20
N ILE A 85 -13.34 -15.26 -1.73
CA ILE A 85 -13.43 -13.96 -1.05
C ILE A 85 -13.10 -12.75 -1.94
N GLY A 86 -12.74 -12.96 -3.21
CA GLY A 86 -12.18 -11.91 -4.07
C GLY A 86 -13.03 -10.65 -4.22
N ALA A 87 -14.36 -10.77 -4.13
CA ALA A 87 -15.29 -9.64 -4.14
C ALA A 87 -15.32 -8.85 -2.81
N ALA A 88 -14.96 -9.49 -1.70
CA ALA A 88 -14.99 -8.92 -0.35
C ALA A 88 -13.65 -8.30 0.09
N VAL A 89 -12.52 -8.72 -0.50
CA VAL A 89 -11.17 -8.27 -0.13
C VAL A 89 -11.02 -6.75 -0.10
N ALA A 90 -11.32 -6.07 -1.21
CA ALA A 90 -11.15 -4.63 -1.30
C ALA A 90 -12.14 -3.84 -0.41
N PRO A 91 -13.46 -4.12 -0.40
CA PRO A 91 -14.36 -3.41 0.49
C PRO A 91 -14.11 -3.73 1.98
N SER A 92 -13.63 -4.91 2.35
CA SER A 92 -13.44 -5.26 3.77
C SER A 92 -12.40 -4.39 4.48
N VAL A 93 -11.35 -3.95 3.77
CA VAL A 93 -10.28 -3.14 4.37
C VAL A 93 -10.66 -1.70 4.66
N TRP A 94 -11.81 -1.21 4.18
CA TRP A 94 -12.29 0.15 4.49
C TRP A 94 -13.75 0.15 4.94
N LEU A 95 -14.69 -0.41 4.18
CA LEU A 95 -16.09 -0.55 4.62
C LEU A 95 -16.22 -1.54 5.78
N GLY A 96 -15.57 -2.71 5.67
CA GLY A 96 -15.59 -3.72 6.74
C GLY A 96 -14.92 -3.22 8.02
N SER A 97 -13.81 -2.48 7.87
CA SER A 97 -13.11 -1.85 9.00
C SER A 97 -13.93 -0.71 9.62
N THR A 98 -14.67 0.06 8.82
CA THR A 98 -15.63 1.07 9.32
C THR A 98 -16.79 0.39 10.08
N LEU A 99 -17.26 -0.76 9.59
CA LEU A 99 -18.32 -1.53 10.27
C LEU A 99 -17.81 -2.05 11.61
N ALA A 100 -16.59 -2.57 11.65
CA ALA A 100 -15.96 -2.98 12.89
C ALA A 100 -15.83 -1.82 13.90
N ALA A 101 -15.43 -0.63 13.43
CA ALA A 101 -15.32 0.55 14.29
C ALA A 101 -16.68 0.94 14.90
N ALA A 102 -17.74 0.89 14.08
CA ALA A 102 -19.09 1.17 14.53
C ALA A 102 -19.61 0.15 15.54
N LEU A 103 -19.43 -1.16 15.27
CA LEU A 103 -19.92 -2.23 16.14
C LEU A 103 -19.14 -2.36 17.45
N ARG A 104 -17.86 -1.99 17.45
CA ARG A 104 -17.02 -1.94 18.67
C ARG A 104 -17.11 -0.62 19.41
N ASP A 105 -17.84 0.36 18.85
CA ASP A 105 -17.94 1.74 19.34
C ASP A 105 -16.56 2.35 19.66
N VAL A 106 -15.69 2.36 18.66
CA VAL A 106 -14.35 2.96 18.72
C VAL A 106 -14.17 4.00 17.60
N PRO A 107 -13.33 5.03 17.79
CA PRO A 107 -13.06 6.01 16.74
C PRO A 107 -12.36 5.38 15.53
N ILE A 108 -12.55 5.97 14.35
CA ILE A 108 -11.93 5.55 13.10
C ILE A 108 -11.21 6.69 12.41
N ALA A 109 -9.94 6.46 12.06
CA ALA A 109 -9.09 7.40 11.34
C ALA A 109 -8.58 6.80 10.03
N TRP A 110 -8.27 7.65 9.06
CA TRP A 110 -7.79 7.24 7.74
C TRP A 110 -6.33 7.67 7.56
N ASN A 111 -5.43 6.73 7.27
CA ASN A 111 -4.00 6.94 7.08
C ASN A 111 -3.65 7.26 5.62
N ALA A 112 -4.26 8.34 5.10
CA ALA A 112 -4.06 8.84 3.76
C ALA A 112 -4.13 7.77 2.66
N PRO A 113 -5.16 6.91 2.61
CA PRO A 113 -5.30 6.00 1.49
C PRO A 113 -5.58 6.77 0.20
N GLY A 114 -5.26 6.12 -0.92
CA GLY A 114 -5.60 6.59 -2.24
C GLY A 114 -6.83 5.89 -2.81
N VAL A 115 -7.51 6.60 -3.70
CA VAL A 115 -8.75 6.16 -4.35
C VAL A 115 -8.44 6.00 -5.85
N PRO A 116 -8.19 4.78 -6.33
CA PRO A 116 -7.61 4.57 -7.67
C PRO A 116 -8.59 4.89 -8.82
N HIS A 117 -9.89 4.80 -8.56
CA HIS A 117 -10.95 4.95 -9.55
C HIS A 117 -12.20 5.55 -8.88
N PRO A 118 -13.11 6.17 -9.66
CA PRO A 118 -14.41 6.57 -9.14
C PRO A 118 -15.12 5.39 -8.47
N LEU A 119 -15.78 5.68 -7.34
CA LEU A 119 -16.61 4.68 -6.67
C LEU A 119 -17.82 4.35 -7.55
N ARG A 120 -18.29 3.10 -7.48
CA ARG A 120 -19.45 2.65 -8.25
C ARG A 120 -20.73 3.29 -7.70
N PRO A 121 -21.68 3.72 -8.54
CA PRO A 121 -22.93 4.35 -8.08
C PRO A 121 -23.67 3.57 -6.99
N ARG A 122 -23.71 2.23 -7.13
CA ARG A 122 -24.36 1.32 -6.15
C ARG A 122 -23.72 1.27 -4.76
N VAL A 123 -22.56 1.90 -4.57
CA VAL A 123 -21.83 1.94 -3.29
C VAL A 123 -21.68 3.38 -2.79
N GLU A 124 -22.03 4.40 -3.59
CA GLU A 124 -21.82 5.81 -3.24
C GLU A 124 -22.47 6.21 -1.92
N VAL A 125 -23.72 5.83 -1.67
CA VAL A 125 -24.43 6.13 -0.42
C VAL A 125 -23.71 5.51 0.79
N LEU A 126 -23.32 4.24 0.67
CA LEU A 126 -22.61 3.52 1.73
C LEU A 126 -21.20 4.09 1.95
N ALA A 127 -20.51 4.47 0.87
CA ALA A 127 -19.20 5.10 0.93
C ALA A 127 -19.26 6.48 1.59
N ALA A 128 -20.22 7.32 1.20
CA ALA A 128 -20.45 8.63 1.81
C ALA A 128 -20.71 8.51 3.32
N ALA A 129 -21.50 7.51 3.73
CA ALA A 129 -21.70 7.21 5.15
C ALA A 129 -20.41 6.75 5.84
N ALA A 130 -19.57 5.94 5.16
CA ALA A 130 -18.27 5.52 5.71
C ALA A 130 -17.29 6.69 5.88
N PHE A 131 -17.27 7.63 4.93
CA PHE A 131 -16.46 8.84 5.02
C PHE A 131 -16.94 9.76 6.15
N ALA A 132 -18.26 9.94 6.29
CA ALA A 132 -18.85 10.72 7.38
C ALA A 132 -18.63 10.08 8.76
N ALA A 133 -18.48 8.76 8.81
CA ALA A 133 -18.21 8.00 10.03
C ALA A 133 -16.77 8.18 10.55
N ALA A 134 -15.85 8.73 9.76
CA ALA A 134 -14.46 8.97 10.16
C ALA A 134 -14.33 10.11 11.17
N ASP A 135 -13.66 9.83 12.29
CA ASP A 135 -13.25 10.84 13.29
C ASP A 135 -12.07 11.68 12.77
N TYR A 136 -11.27 11.12 11.87
CA TYR A 136 -10.30 11.85 11.07
C TYR A 136 -10.21 11.27 9.65
N LEU A 137 -10.67 12.04 8.65
CA LEU A 137 -10.66 11.66 7.25
C LEU A 137 -9.52 12.36 6.52
N SER A 138 -8.57 11.56 6.03
CA SER A 138 -7.51 12.04 5.14
C SER A 138 -7.39 11.17 3.90
N LEU A 139 -6.93 11.78 2.82
CA LEU A 139 -6.63 11.14 1.54
C LEU A 139 -5.27 11.61 1.05
N ARG A 140 -4.60 10.75 0.27
CA ARG A 140 -3.22 11.01 -0.15
C ARG A 140 -3.04 12.20 -1.10
N ASP A 141 -4.06 12.46 -1.92
CA ASP A 141 -3.95 13.43 -2.99
C ASP A 141 -5.33 13.94 -3.43
N ALA A 142 -5.34 15.13 -4.06
CA ALA A 142 -6.56 15.74 -4.56
C ALA A 142 -7.26 14.88 -5.64
N GLY A 143 -6.50 14.04 -6.36
CA GLY A 143 -7.06 13.06 -7.30
C GLY A 143 -7.97 12.08 -6.58
N SER A 144 -7.51 11.53 -5.46
CA SER A 144 -8.24 10.59 -4.62
C SER A 144 -9.50 11.23 -4.04
N ALA A 145 -9.43 12.47 -3.56
CA ALA A 145 -10.61 13.20 -3.08
C ALA A 145 -11.67 13.40 -4.17
N ARG A 146 -11.26 13.71 -5.41
CA ARG A 146 -12.19 13.79 -6.56
C ARG A 146 -12.81 12.43 -6.87
N MET A 147 -12.02 11.35 -6.88
CA MET A 147 -12.54 10.00 -7.17
C MET A 147 -13.48 9.48 -6.08
N ALA A 148 -13.27 9.88 -4.83
CA ALA A 148 -14.15 9.56 -3.72
C ALA A 148 -15.37 10.49 -3.61
N ASN A 149 -15.39 11.61 -4.35
CA ASN A 149 -16.36 12.70 -4.20
C ASN A 149 -16.41 13.27 -2.77
N VAL A 150 -15.23 13.49 -2.16
CA VAL A 150 -15.09 14.05 -0.81
C VAL A 150 -14.10 15.23 -0.81
N PRO A 151 -14.52 16.42 -1.28
CA PRO A 151 -13.63 17.58 -1.36
C PRO A 151 -13.19 18.12 0.01
N THR A 152 -13.88 17.74 1.08
CA THR A 152 -13.58 18.15 2.46
C THR A 152 -12.56 17.27 3.17
N ALA A 153 -12.10 16.17 2.54
CA ALA A 153 -11.09 15.31 3.13
C ALA A 153 -9.76 16.06 3.28
N THR A 154 -9.04 15.81 4.38
CA THR A 154 -7.70 16.38 4.57
C THR A 154 -6.74 15.77 3.57
N ILE A 155 -6.08 16.58 2.74
CA ILE A 155 -5.06 16.07 1.82
C ILE A 155 -3.70 16.10 2.50
N VAL A 156 -3.06 14.94 2.59
CA VAL A 156 -1.74 14.77 3.21
C VAL A 156 -0.85 13.90 2.32
N PRO A 157 0.48 14.03 2.39
CA PRO A 157 1.41 13.19 1.63
C PRO A 157 1.31 11.71 2.01
N ASP A 158 1.87 10.85 1.15
CA ASP A 158 2.01 9.42 1.48
C ASP A 158 2.79 9.25 2.79
N PRO A 159 2.25 8.54 3.81
CA PRO A 159 2.91 8.41 5.10
C PRO A 159 4.30 7.76 5.03
N ILE A 160 4.59 6.97 3.99
CA ILE A 160 5.90 6.34 3.79
C ILE A 160 6.99 7.38 3.46
N LEU A 161 6.65 8.62 3.11
CA LEU A 161 7.64 9.70 2.99
C LEU A 161 8.37 9.99 4.30
N GLY A 162 7.81 9.62 5.47
CA GLY A 162 8.49 9.71 6.77
C GLY A 162 9.35 8.51 7.12
N LEU A 163 9.73 7.68 6.15
CA LEU A 163 10.47 6.43 6.37
C LEU A 163 11.84 6.62 7.05
N ASP A 164 12.52 7.73 6.78
CA ASP A 164 13.80 8.09 7.39
C ASP A 164 13.73 8.24 8.91
N ARG A 165 12.55 8.57 9.46
CA ARG A 165 12.31 8.62 10.90
C ARG A 165 12.18 7.24 11.53
N VAL A 166 11.63 6.29 10.77
CA VAL A 166 11.44 4.91 11.20
C VAL A 166 12.75 4.15 11.14
N TRP A 167 13.45 4.25 10.02
CA TRP A 167 14.77 3.68 9.79
C TRP A 167 15.70 4.77 9.28
N PRO A 168 16.43 5.46 10.19
CA PRO A 168 17.42 6.45 9.78
C PRO A 168 18.44 5.85 8.83
N ARG A 169 18.88 6.65 7.84
CA ARG A 169 19.85 6.22 6.81
C ARG A 169 21.11 5.60 7.42
N ASP A 170 21.65 6.23 8.46
CA ASP A 170 22.84 5.75 9.18
C ASP A 170 22.57 4.41 9.88
N GLY A 171 21.34 4.21 10.35
CA GLY A 171 20.88 2.95 10.94
C GLY A 171 20.66 1.83 9.92
N LEU A 172 20.82 2.07 8.62
CA LEU A 172 20.70 1.08 7.54
C LEU A 172 22.04 0.70 6.91
N VAL A 173 23.16 1.25 7.40
CA VAL A 173 24.50 1.03 6.82
C VAL A 173 24.89 -0.45 6.86
N ASP A 174 24.69 -1.13 8.00
CA ASP A 174 25.03 -2.55 8.12
C ASP A 174 24.15 -3.45 7.23
N ASP A 175 22.86 -3.13 7.11
CA ASP A 175 21.95 -3.80 6.18
C ASP A 175 22.42 -3.62 4.74
N PHE A 176 22.84 -2.41 4.38
CA PHE A 176 23.33 -2.09 3.05
C PHE A 176 24.64 -2.82 2.73
N PHE A 177 25.62 -2.84 3.63
CA PHE A 177 26.89 -3.55 3.42
C PHE A 177 26.69 -5.06 3.35
N ARG A 178 25.87 -5.62 4.24
CA ARG A 178 25.48 -7.03 4.16
C ARG A 178 24.85 -7.34 2.80
N LEU A 179 23.89 -6.52 2.36
CA LEU A 179 23.22 -6.69 1.09
C LEU A 179 24.20 -6.60 -0.10
N CYS A 180 25.11 -5.62 -0.09
CA CYS A 180 26.13 -5.48 -1.13
C CYS A 180 27.04 -6.70 -1.19
N ALA A 181 27.49 -7.23 -0.05
CA ALA A 181 28.29 -8.45 0.01
C ALA A 181 27.52 -9.66 -0.53
N GLN A 182 26.26 -9.83 -0.15
CA GLN A 182 25.39 -10.91 -0.65
C GLN A 182 25.16 -10.83 -2.16
N LEU A 183 25.07 -9.61 -2.71
CA LEU A 183 24.88 -9.38 -4.13
C LEU A 183 26.19 -9.31 -4.94
N GLY A 184 27.36 -9.34 -4.31
CA GLY A 184 28.65 -9.17 -4.99
C GLY A 184 28.82 -7.78 -5.60
N LEU A 185 28.45 -6.73 -4.85
CA LEU A 185 28.57 -5.33 -5.26
C LEU A 185 29.82 -4.69 -4.64
N ASP A 186 30.89 -4.57 -5.43
CA ASP A 186 32.18 -4.01 -4.98
C ASP A 186 32.16 -2.48 -4.90
N ARG A 187 31.48 -1.82 -5.86
CA ARG A 187 31.41 -0.35 -5.97
C ARG A 187 30.06 0.19 -5.51
N GLN A 188 29.95 0.33 -4.19
CA GLN A 188 28.72 0.71 -3.51
C GLN A 188 28.30 2.17 -3.78
N ASP A 189 29.25 3.03 -4.11
CA ASP A 189 29.06 4.45 -4.46
C ASP A 189 28.40 4.67 -5.82
N ARG A 190 28.27 3.61 -6.63
CA ARG A 190 27.82 3.66 -8.04
C ARG A 190 26.46 3.01 -8.28
N ILE A 191 25.75 2.62 -7.23
CA ILE A 191 24.52 1.84 -7.37
C ILE A 191 23.39 2.69 -7.96
N LEU A 192 22.80 2.22 -9.06
CA LEU A 192 21.53 2.71 -9.60
C LEU A 192 20.42 1.71 -9.22
N ALA A 193 19.50 2.13 -8.36
CA ALA A 193 18.32 1.34 -8.04
C ALA A 193 17.31 1.44 -9.19
N VAL A 194 16.93 0.30 -9.79
CA VAL A 194 16.03 0.26 -10.93
C VAL A 194 14.81 -0.61 -10.63
N HIS A 195 13.61 -0.08 -10.78
CA HIS A 195 12.37 -0.87 -10.69
C HIS A 195 11.58 -0.83 -11.99
N VAL A 196 11.39 -1.99 -12.60
CA VAL A 196 10.64 -2.12 -13.86
C VAL A 196 9.42 -3.01 -13.65
N ARG A 197 8.28 -2.59 -14.19
CA ARG A 197 7.12 -3.46 -14.40
C ARG A 197 6.99 -3.79 -15.87
N GLN A 198 6.60 -5.02 -16.19
CA GLN A 198 6.41 -5.43 -17.58
C GLN A 198 5.50 -4.46 -18.36
N ARG A 199 4.36 -4.08 -17.78
CA ARG A 199 3.44 -3.11 -18.39
C ARG A 199 4.03 -1.71 -18.62
N SER A 200 5.07 -1.34 -17.87
CA SER A 200 5.73 -0.03 -18.02
C SER A 200 6.68 0.05 -19.19
N LEU A 201 7.07 -1.10 -19.77
CA LEU A 201 7.76 -1.14 -21.05
C LEU A 201 6.82 -0.77 -22.22
N GLY A 202 5.49 -0.92 -22.02
CA GLY A 202 4.47 -0.52 -22.99
C GLY A 202 4.65 -1.16 -24.37
N GLY A 203 5.06 -2.44 -24.40
CA GLY A 203 5.32 -3.21 -25.60
C GLY A 203 6.76 -3.15 -26.11
N GLU A 204 7.62 -2.31 -25.52
CA GLU A 204 9.04 -2.30 -25.85
C GLU A 204 9.68 -3.66 -25.52
N PRO A 205 10.41 -4.29 -26.46
CA PRO A 205 11.14 -5.51 -26.18
C PRO A 205 12.24 -5.30 -25.14
N ILE A 206 12.38 -6.25 -24.21
CA ILE A 206 13.41 -6.22 -23.16
C ILE A 206 14.82 -5.93 -23.71
N PRO A 207 15.29 -6.53 -24.82
CA PRO A 207 16.60 -6.21 -25.38
C PRO A 207 16.77 -4.74 -25.78
N SER A 208 15.72 -4.07 -26.26
CA SER A 208 15.74 -2.64 -26.62
C SER A 208 15.95 -1.79 -25.37
N PHE A 209 15.09 -2.00 -24.37
CA PHE A 209 15.17 -1.29 -23.10
C PHE A 209 16.53 -1.49 -22.42
N VAL A 210 17.04 -2.72 -22.41
CA VAL A 210 18.34 -3.08 -21.84
C VAL A 210 19.49 -2.38 -22.57
N ASN A 211 19.42 -2.20 -23.89
CA ASN A 211 20.45 -1.46 -24.62
C ASN A 211 20.52 0.00 -24.16
N GLY A 212 19.37 0.66 -23.98
CA GLY A 212 19.29 2.03 -23.45
C GLY A 212 19.83 2.13 -22.03
N LEU A 213 19.39 1.23 -21.14
CA LEU A 213 19.85 1.19 -19.75
C LEU A 213 21.36 0.90 -19.66
N ALA A 214 21.87 -0.03 -20.46
CA ALA A 214 23.30 -0.34 -20.53
C ALA A 214 24.13 0.86 -21.01
N ALA A 215 23.66 1.59 -22.02
CA ALA A 215 24.31 2.80 -22.50
C ALA A 215 24.39 3.88 -21.40
N ALA A 216 23.28 4.12 -20.70
CA ALA A 216 23.23 5.06 -19.58
C ALA A 216 24.14 4.65 -18.42
N CYS A 217 24.15 3.36 -18.05
CA CYS A 217 25.01 2.87 -16.96
C CYS A 217 26.50 2.99 -17.30
N ARG A 218 26.91 2.72 -18.55
CA ARG A 218 28.30 2.87 -18.97
C ARG A 218 28.74 4.33 -19.01
N SER A 219 27.90 5.23 -19.55
CA SER A 219 28.26 6.66 -19.67
C SER A 219 28.32 7.37 -18.32
N LEU A 220 27.53 6.92 -17.35
CA LEU A 220 27.44 7.50 -16.01
C LEU A 220 28.23 6.71 -14.96
N ASP A 221 28.93 5.64 -15.36
CA ASP A 221 29.70 4.77 -14.47
C ASP A 221 28.86 4.24 -13.28
N LEU A 222 27.69 3.70 -13.60
CA LEU A 222 26.71 3.17 -12.64
C LEU A 222 26.59 1.65 -12.74
N THR A 223 26.26 1.02 -11.61
CA THR A 223 25.92 -0.40 -11.52
C THR A 223 24.42 -0.55 -11.24
N PRO A 224 23.62 -1.06 -12.20
CA PRO A 224 22.18 -1.23 -11.99
C PRO A 224 21.88 -2.40 -11.05
N VAL A 225 21.04 -2.14 -10.05
CA VAL A 225 20.41 -3.15 -9.19
C VAL A 225 18.91 -3.18 -9.48
N LEU A 226 18.44 -4.28 -10.04
CA LEU A 226 17.06 -4.47 -10.49
C LEU A 226 16.22 -4.96 -9.30
N ILE A 227 15.28 -4.14 -8.82
CA ILE A 227 14.54 -4.43 -7.60
C ILE A 227 13.17 -5.06 -7.94
N GLY A 228 12.87 -6.19 -7.32
CA GLY A 228 11.52 -6.76 -7.27
C GLY A 228 10.76 -6.27 -6.03
N LEU A 229 9.89 -5.26 -6.19
CA LEU A 229 9.16 -4.67 -5.04
C LEU A 229 7.89 -5.44 -4.64
N GLY A 230 7.48 -6.45 -5.39
CA GLY A 230 6.37 -7.33 -5.01
C GLY A 230 6.06 -8.42 -6.03
N THR A 231 5.49 -9.53 -5.57
CA THR A 231 5.22 -10.70 -6.42
C THR A 231 3.91 -10.59 -7.20
N ALA A 232 2.97 -9.75 -6.74
CA ALA A 232 1.64 -9.57 -7.36
C ALA A 232 1.68 -9.13 -8.84
N HIS A 233 2.81 -8.59 -9.29
CA HIS A 233 3.03 -8.15 -10.67
C HIS A 233 4.21 -8.85 -11.36
N ALA A 234 4.70 -9.95 -10.77
CA ALA A 234 5.90 -10.66 -11.20
C ALA A 234 7.13 -9.74 -11.29
N ASP A 235 7.24 -8.76 -10.39
CA ASP A 235 8.37 -7.81 -10.37
C ASP A 235 9.70 -8.57 -10.13
N ASP A 236 9.66 -9.70 -9.43
CA ASP A 236 10.80 -10.60 -9.22
C ASP A 236 11.32 -11.22 -10.53
N ARG A 237 10.41 -11.64 -11.42
CA ARG A 237 10.76 -12.30 -12.68
C ARG A 237 11.39 -11.31 -13.65
N ILE A 238 10.76 -10.15 -13.84
CA ILE A 238 11.26 -9.12 -14.75
C ILE A 238 12.61 -8.56 -14.26
N ALA A 239 12.82 -8.41 -12.95
CA ALA A 239 14.10 -8.00 -12.39
C ALA A 239 15.23 -9.00 -12.73
N ARG A 240 14.97 -10.32 -12.57
CA ARG A 240 15.93 -11.38 -12.93
C ARG A 240 16.25 -11.37 -14.43
N GLU A 241 15.25 -11.25 -15.28
CA GLU A 241 15.40 -11.28 -16.74
C GLU A 241 16.21 -10.08 -17.26
N LEU A 242 15.92 -8.89 -16.73
CA LEU A 242 16.65 -7.67 -17.07
C LEU A 242 18.12 -7.75 -16.60
N ALA A 243 18.35 -8.21 -15.37
CA ALA A 243 19.71 -8.37 -14.84
C ALA A 243 20.54 -9.36 -15.67
N ALA A 244 19.95 -10.49 -16.08
CA ALA A 244 20.62 -11.46 -16.95
C ALA A 244 20.96 -10.85 -18.32
N THR A 245 20.01 -10.17 -18.94
CA THR A 245 20.21 -9.56 -20.26
C THR A 245 21.24 -8.43 -20.24
N LEU A 246 21.33 -7.66 -19.14
CA LEU A 246 22.40 -6.66 -18.94
C LEU A 246 23.78 -7.30 -18.87
N ARG A 247 23.92 -8.43 -18.16
CA ARG A 247 25.18 -9.18 -18.08
C ARG A 247 25.59 -9.74 -19.45
N ASP A 248 24.64 -10.23 -20.25
CA ASP A 248 24.90 -10.67 -21.62
C ASP A 248 25.36 -9.52 -22.55
N ARG A 249 25.13 -8.27 -22.14
CA ARG A 249 25.64 -7.06 -22.81
C ARG A 249 26.94 -6.54 -22.19
N GLY A 250 27.55 -7.26 -21.25
CA GLY A 250 28.78 -6.86 -20.59
C GLY A 250 28.61 -5.73 -19.58
N VAL A 251 27.41 -5.52 -19.05
CA VAL A 251 27.17 -4.61 -17.91
C VAL A 251 26.91 -5.46 -16.67
N TRP A 252 27.73 -5.30 -15.63
CA TRP A 252 27.49 -5.97 -14.36
C TRP A 252 26.15 -5.49 -13.77
N ALA A 253 25.27 -6.42 -13.46
CA ALA A 253 23.93 -6.13 -12.96
C ALA A 253 23.43 -7.28 -12.09
N VAL A 254 22.68 -6.94 -11.05
CA VAL A 254 22.15 -7.90 -10.07
C VAL A 254 20.67 -7.63 -9.81
N ALA A 255 19.93 -8.68 -9.46
CA ALA A 255 18.51 -8.56 -9.10
C ALA A 255 18.35 -8.70 -7.58
N LEU A 256 17.64 -7.76 -6.96
CA LEU A 256 17.09 -7.90 -5.60
C LEU A 256 15.64 -8.37 -5.73
N ASP A 257 15.47 -9.66 -6.00
CA ASP A 257 14.16 -10.28 -6.27
C ASP A 257 13.62 -11.11 -5.09
N ARG A 258 14.48 -11.39 -4.09
CA ARG A 258 14.15 -12.10 -2.85
C ARG A 258 14.83 -11.44 -1.65
N PRO A 259 14.38 -10.25 -1.22
CA PRO A 259 14.88 -9.65 0.01
C PRO A 259 14.57 -10.56 1.20
N GLU A 260 15.49 -10.61 2.18
CA GLU A 260 15.25 -11.26 3.47
C GLU A 260 14.26 -10.45 4.32
N GLY A 261 14.29 -9.13 4.17
CA GLY A 261 13.50 -8.19 4.95
C GLY A 261 13.14 -6.92 4.21
N LEU A 262 12.17 -6.19 4.74
CA LEU A 262 11.83 -4.85 4.24
C LEU A 262 13.03 -3.90 4.31
N ARG A 263 13.92 -4.10 5.29
CA ARG A 263 15.13 -3.30 5.46
C ARG A 263 16.15 -3.48 4.33
N ASP A 264 16.19 -4.62 3.62
CA ASP A 264 17.08 -4.77 2.45
C ASP A 264 16.72 -3.78 1.35
N VAL A 265 15.43 -3.68 1.03
CA VAL A 265 14.92 -2.76 0.02
C VAL A 265 15.13 -1.32 0.47
N ALA A 266 14.83 -1.00 1.73
CA ALA A 266 15.05 0.34 2.28
C ALA A 266 16.53 0.74 2.28
N ALA A 267 17.43 -0.16 2.68
CA ALA A 267 18.87 0.08 2.73
C ALA A 267 19.45 0.32 1.32
N LEU A 268 19.05 -0.49 0.34
CA LEU A 268 19.42 -0.28 -1.06
C LEU A 268 18.96 1.09 -1.55
N LEU A 269 17.71 1.46 -1.30
CA LEU A 269 17.15 2.76 -1.75
C LEU A 269 17.74 3.95 -0.99
N ALA A 270 18.14 3.78 0.27
CA ALA A 270 18.74 4.84 1.09
C ALA A 270 20.17 5.19 0.67
N HIS A 271 20.91 4.21 0.17
CA HIS A 271 22.34 4.35 -0.16
C HIS A 271 22.62 4.29 -1.67
N ALA A 272 21.62 4.05 -2.51
CA ALA A 272 21.75 4.17 -3.95
C ALA A 272 22.16 5.59 -4.36
N ARG A 273 22.91 5.68 -5.46
CA ARG A 273 23.30 6.96 -6.08
C ARG A 273 22.11 7.66 -6.72
N ALA A 274 21.20 6.88 -7.29
CA ALA A 274 19.92 7.35 -7.82
C ALA A 274 18.91 6.20 -7.89
N TYR A 275 17.65 6.56 -8.08
CA TYR A 275 16.56 5.64 -8.38
C TYR A 275 15.92 5.97 -9.73
N VAL A 276 15.58 4.96 -10.52
CA VAL A 276 14.68 5.10 -11.68
C VAL A 276 13.69 3.95 -11.71
N GLY A 277 12.39 4.24 -11.81
CA GLY A 277 11.44 3.14 -11.86
C GLY A 277 9.98 3.48 -12.07
N SER A 278 9.14 2.46 -12.24
CA SER A 278 7.69 2.60 -12.42
C SER A 278 6.85 2.24 -11.18
N SER A 279 7.52 2.08 -10.03
CA SER A 279 6.88 1.98 -8.72
C SER A 279 6.83 3.33 -8.01
N LEU A 280 5.63 3.69 -7.55
CA LEU A 280 5.41 4.83 -6.67
C LEU A 280 6.20 4.66 -5.36
N HIS A 281 6.10 3.51 -4.70
CA HIS A 281 6.71 3.31 -3.38
C HIS A 281 8.24 3.18 -3.44
N GLY A 282 8.81 2.73 -4.58
CA GLY A 282 10.25 2.79 -4.78
C GLY A 282 10.75 4.24 -4.83
N TYR A 283 10.02 5.10 -5.56
CA TYR A 283 10.33 6.53 -5.65
C TYR A 283 10.10 7.27 -4.32
N ILE A 284 9.01 6.97 -3.60
CA ILE A 284 8.73 7.52 -2.26
C ILE A 284 9.88 7.19 -1.30
N ALA A 285 10.29 5.91 -1.24
CA ALA A 285 11.34 5.49 -0.31
C ALA A 285 12.70 6.11 -0.67
N ALA A 286 13.08 6.14 -1.95
CA ALA A 286 14.29 6.86 -2.38
C ALA A 286 14.23 8.35 -2.00
N THR A 287 13.09 9.00 -2.21
CA THR A 287 12.88 10.40 -1.87
C THR A 287 12.97 10.66 -0.37
N ALA A 288 12.43 9.77 0.47
CA ALA A 288 12.52 9.87 1.92
C ALA A 288 13.97 9.94 2.42
N TYR A 289 14.90 9.29 1.72
CA TYR A 289 16.34 9.30 2.04
C TYR A 289 17.15 10.38 1.29
N GLY A 290 16.49 11.26 0.54
CA GLY A 290 17.17 12.28 -0.27
C GLY A 290 17.97 11.71 -1.44
N VAL A 291 17.57 10.54 -1.96
CA VAL A 291 18.16 9.94 -3.16
C VAL A 291 17.46 10.51 -4.40
N PRO A 292 18.20 11.07 -5.39
CA PRO A 292 17.63 11.54 -6.65
C PRO A 292 16.85 10.43 -7.35
N GLY A 293 15.61 10.72 -7.78
CA GLY A 293 14.71 9.72 -8.31
C GLY A 293 14.04 10.18 -9.61
N LEU A 294 13.78 9.24 -10.51
CA LEU A 294 12.94 9.45 -11.69
C LEU A 294 11.83 8.40 -11.73
N LEU A 295 10.60 8.85 -11.99
CA LEU A 295 9.39 8.03 -11.94
C LEU A 295 8.79 7.89 -13.34
N VAL A 296 8.75 6.65 -13.83
CA VAL A 296 8.20 6.33 -15.15
C VAL A 296 6.71 6.03 -15.05
N ALA A 297 5.89 6.98 -15.48
CA ALA A 297 4.44 6.90 -15.54
C ALA A 297 3.95 6.21 -16.82
N ARG A 298 4.30 4.94 -16.99
CA ARG A 298 3.82 4.11 -18.11
C ARG A 298 3.09 2.86 -17.61
N PRO A 299 1.81 2.64 -18.00
CA PRO A 299 0.91 3.63 -18.62
C PRO A 299 0.68 4.84 -17.69
N ALA A 300 0.19 5.95 -18.26
CA ALA A 300 -0.02 7.21 -17.56
C ALA A 300 -1.12 7.08 -16.49
N TYR A 301 -0.73 6.65 -15.30
CA TYR A 301 -1.61 6.60 -14.14
C TYR A 301 -1.55 7.95 -13.40
N ARG A 302 -2.71 8.55 -13.13
CA ARG A 302 -2.86 9.79 -12.34
C ARG A 302 -2.40 9.68 -10.88
N LYS A 303 -1.99 8.48 -10.45
CA LYS A 303 -1.55 8.21 -9.08
C LYS A 303 -0.23 8.85 -8.70
N PHE A 304 0.54 9.28 -9.69
CA PHE A 304 1.85 9.88 -9.50
C PHE A 304 1.76 11.40 -9.34
N ASP A 305 0.77 12.03 -9.98
CA ASP A 305 0.56 13.48 -10.00
C ASP A 305 0.48 14.09 -8.60
N GLY A 306 -0.28 13.44 -7.72
CA GLY A 306 -0.43 13.88 -6.33
C GLY A 306 0.88 13.86 -5.54
N LEU A 307 1.72 12.84 -5.75
CA LEU A 307 3.00 12.72 -5.07
C LEU A 307 3.98 13.80 -5.53
N VAL A 308 4.14 13.97 -6.85
CA VAL A 308 5.08 14.97 -7.36
C VAL A 308 4.63 16.40 -7.06
N ALA A 309 3.32 16.63 -6.88
CA ALA A 309 2.80 17.90 -6.36
C ALA A 309 3.21 18.14 -4.90
N HIS A 310 3.06 17.14 -4.01
CA HIS A 310 3.51 17.22 -2.62
C HIS A 310 5.01 17.47 -2.47
N LEU A 311 5.79 16.98 -3.43
CA LEU A 311 7.25 17.11 -3.44
C LEU A 311 7.74 18.37 -4.15
N GLU A 312 6.86 19.09 -4.86
CA GLU A 312 7.21 20.19 -5.77
C GLU A 312 8.20 19.78 -6.87
N ARG A 313 8.02 18.55 -7.39
CA ARG A 313 8.94 17.93 -8.37
C ARG A 313 8.23 17.33 -9.60
N PRO A 314 7.44 18.10 -10.36
CA PRO A 314 6.78 17.60 -11.55
C PRO A 314 7.77 17.06 -12.62
N GLN A 315 8.99 17.57 -12.63
CA GLN A 315 10.07 17.16 -13.56
C GLN A 315 10.60 15.74 -13.32
N ASP A 316 10.27 15.13 -12.19
CA ASP A 316 10.69 13.76 -11.85
C ASP A 316 9.70 12.72 -12.43
N LEU A 317 8.56 13.17 -12.98
CA LEU A 317 7.56 12.33 -13.62
C LEU A 317 7.74 12.28 -15.15
N LEU A 318 8.06 11.10 -15.68
CA LEU A 318 8.37 10.89 -17.10
C LEU A 318 7.39 9.89 -17.73
N ASN A 319 7.04 10.11 -18.99
CA ASN A 319 6.02 9.30 -19.68
C ASN A 319 6.56 7.98 -20.26
N ASN A 320 7.88 7.83 -20.39
CA ASN A 320 8.52 6.64 -20.95
C ASN A 320 9.96 6.47 -20.43
N TRP A 321 10.56 5.32 -20.74
CA TRP A 321 11.89 4.95 -20.27
C TRP A 321 13.00 5.75 -20.96
N ASP A 322 12.90 6.03 -22.27
CA ASP A 322 13.90 6.82 -22.98
C ASP A 322 14.09 8.21 -22.36
N ALA A 323 12.98 8.89 -22.05
CA ALA A 323 13.00 10.19 -21.39
C ALA A 323 13.60 10.10 -19.97
N ALA A 324 13.31 9.04 -19.23
CA ALA A 324 13.88 8.84 -17.90
C ALA A 324 15.39 8.56 -17.95
N LEU A 325 15.84 7.72 -18.87
CA LEU A 325 17.27 7.44 -19.05
C LEU A 325 18.03 8.68 -19.53
N ALA A 326 17.45 9.47 -20.43
CA ALA A 326 18.01 10.74 -20.89
C ALA A 326 18.07 11.82 -19.79
N ALA A 327 17.14 11.78 -18.82
CA ALA A 327 17.10 12.72 -17.69
C ALA A 327 18.05 12.34 -16.54
N LEU A 328 18.59 11.12 -16.54
CA LEU A 328 19.43 10.59 -15.45
C LEU A 328 20.71 11.42 -15.18
N PRO A 329 21.47 11.90 -16.19
CA PRO A 329 22.63 12.76 -15.95
C PRO A 329 22.26 14.04 -15.18
N ARG A 330 21.13 14.66 -15.53
CA ARG A 330 20.62 15.86 -14.84
C ARG A 330 20.24 15.55 -13.40
N ALA A 331 19.57 14.42 -13.16
CA ALA A 331 19.17 14.01 -11.81
C ALA A 331 20.37 13.75 -10.90
N LEU A 332 21.44 13.17 -11.44
CA LEU A 332 22.68 12.88 -10.71
C LEU A 332 23.55 14.11 -10.42
N ALA A 333 23.48 15.11 -11.30
CA ALA A 333 24.19 16.38 -11.13
C ALA A 333 23.48 17.33 -10.15
N ALA A 334 22.18 17.13 -9.92
CA ALA A 334 21.42 17.92 -8.97
C ALA A 334 21.85 17.61 -7.52
N PRO A 335 21.77 18.59 -6.60
CA PRO A 335 21.94 18.34 -5.18
C PRO A 335 20.96 17.27 -4.68
N SER A 336 21.38 16.47 -3.68
CA SER A 336 20.51 15.50 -3.02
C SER A 336 19.20 16.18 -2.58
N PRO A 337 18.05 15.73 -3.09
CA PRO A 337 16.86 16.55 -3.00
C PRO A 337 16.17 16.31 -1.65
N ALA A 338 16.23 17.30 -0.76
CA ALA A 338 15.58 17.25 0.55
C ALA A 338 14.05 17.25 0.43
N LEU A 339 13.36 16.54 1.33
CA LEU A 339 11.91 16.64 1.45
C LEU A 339 11.51 18.10 1.73
N PRO A 340 10.49 18.65 1.05
CA PRO A 340 10.02 19.98 1.38
C PRO A 340 9.59 20.04 2.86
N LYS A 341 9.92 21.14 3.52
CA LYS A 341 9.59 21.35 4.94
C LYS A 341 8.09 21.21 5.19
N ALA A 342 7.28 21.77 4.29
CA ALA A 342 5.81 21.67 4.34
C ALA A 342 5.33 20.20 4.33
N THR A 343 5.94 19.34 3.49
CA THR A 343 5.62 17.90 3.45
C THR A 343 5.89 17.23 4.78
N SER A 344 7.06 17.52 5.39
CA SER A 344 7.44 16.95 6.69
C SER A 344 6.54 17.42 7.83
N GLU A 345 6.11 18.69 7.81
CA GLU A 345 5.16 19.25 8.77
C GLU A 345 3.77 18.64 8.60
N GLN A 346 3.31 18.45 7.36
CA GLN A 346 2.03 17.78 7.06
C GLN A 346 2.01 16.33 7.54
N LEU A 347 3.11 15.58 7.41
CA LEU A 347 3.23 14.23 7.95
C LEU A 347 3.09 14.23 9.48
N ARG A 348 3.76 15.16 10.17
CA ARG A 348 3.65 15.29 11.63
C ARG A 348 2.22 15.62 12.05
N TYR A 349 1.63 16.63 11.41
CA TYR A 349 0.24 17.03 11.62
C TYR A 349 -0.72 15.86 11.39
N HIS A 350 -0.50 15.07 10.34
CA HIS A 350 -1.30 13.90 10.02
C HIS A 350 -1.34 12.89 11.18
N TRP A 351 -0.17 12.49 11.69
CA TRP A 351 -0.09 11.53 12.79
C TRP A 351 -0.60 12.10 14.11
N ASP A 352 -0.43 13.39 14.36
CA ASP A 352 -1.00 14.07 15.54
C ASP A 352 -2.54 14.05 15.50
N ASN A 353 -3.16 14.28 14.34
CA ASN A 353 -4.61 14.22 14.20
C ASN A 353 -5.17 12.79 14.34
N ILE A 354 -4.45 11.78 13.85
CA ILE A 354 -4.83 10.38 14.08
C ILE A 354 -4.86 10.08 15.59
N ALA A 355 -3.79 10.45 16.30
CA ALA A 355 -3.74 10.23 17.75
C ALA A 355 -4.78 11.05 18.51
N ALA A 356 -5.04 12.29 18.10
CA ALA A 356 -6.09 13.12 18.68
C ALA A 356 -7.48 12.50 18.50
N ALA A 357 -7.77 11.93 17.33
CA ALA A 357 -9.02 11.21 17.07
C ALA A 357 -9.19 9.99 17.98
N PHE A 358 -8.12 9.23 18.23
CA PHE A 358 -8.15 8.10 19.16
C PHE A 358 -8.28 8.53 20.62
N ALA A 359 -7.60 9.60 21.02
CA ALA A 359 -7.66 10.14 22.38
C ALA A 359 -9.03 10.75 22.72
N ALA A 360 -9.72 11.34 21.73
CA ALA A 360 -11.07 11.87 21.91
C ALA A 360 -12.13 10.79 22.21
N GLY A 361 -11.80 9.52 21.91
CA GLY A 361 -12.70 8.39 22.09
C GLY A 361 -13.89 8.40 21.11
N PRO A 362 -14.86 7.50 21.31
CA PRO A 362 -15.91 7.29 20.31
C PRO A 362 -17.00 8.35 20.31
N THR A 363 -17.27 9.00 21.45
CA THR A 363 -18.45 9.86 21.62
C THR A 363 -18.68 10.89 20.51
N PRO A 364 -17.67 11.64 20.01
CA PRO A 364 -17.89 12.72 19.06
C PRO A 364 -18.59 12.30 17.76
N ASN A 365 -18.18 11.18 17.14
CA ASN A 365 -18.71 10.75 15.85
C ASN A 365 -19.54 9.44 15.91
N ARG A 366 -19.92 9.00 17.11
CA ARG A 366 -20.76 7.80 17.32
C ARG A 366 -22.04 7.81 16.47
N PRO A 367 -22.82 8.91 16.38
CA PRO A 367 -24.04 8.90 15.57
C PRO A 367 -23.80 8.58 14.09
N ALA A 368 -22.71 9.10 13.50
CA ALA A 368 -22.36 8.83 12.11
C ALA A 368 -21.92 7.37 11.91
N ARG A 369 -21.13 6.81 12.83
CA ARG A 369 -20.74 5.39 12.81
C ARG A 369 -21.96 4.46 12.94
N LEU A 370 -22.91 4.75 13.83
CA LEU A 370 -24.15 3.98 13.96
C LEU A 370 -25.04 4.09 12.71
N ARG A 371 -25.13 5.28 12.10
CA ARG A 371 -25.82 5.46 10.81
C ARG A 371 -25.19 4.61 9.71
N PHE A 372 -23.86 4.58 9.64
CA PHE A 372 -23.15 3.72 8.69
C PHE A 372 -23.47 2.24 8.93
N ALA A 373 -23.42 1.76 10.17
CA ALA A 373 -23.74 0.37 10.50
C ALA A 373 -25.18 0.00 10.09
N ALA A 374 -26.15 0.87 10.37
CA ALA A 374 -27.54 0.68 9.95
C ALA A 374 -27.68 0.62 8.42
N LEU A 375 -27.01 1.51 7.68
CA LEU A 375 -27.01 1.50 6.22
C LEU A 375 -26.36 0.25 5.64
N ALA A 376 -25.24 -0.20 6.22
CA ALA A 376 -24.56 -1.42 5.81
C ALA A 376 -25.48 -2.65 6.02
N PHE A 377 -26.15 -2.71 7.17
CA PHE A 377 -27.09 -3.78 7.51
C PHE A 377 -28.30 -3.78 6.57
N ASN A 378 -28.92 -2.62 6.36
CA ASN A 378 -30.05 -2.47 5.46
C ASN A 378 -29.68 -2.85 4.01
N THR A 379 -28.49 -2.43 3.54
CA THR A 379 -28.01 -2.78 2.19
C THR A 379 -27.85 -4.30 2.03
N GLY A 380 -27.37 -4.99 3.06
CA GLY A 380 -27.25 -6.44 3.06
C GLY A 380 -28.62 -7.12 2.98
N LEU A 381 -29.56 -6.70 3.85
CA LEU A 381 -30.93 -7.23 3.86
C LEU A 381 -31.69 -6.97 2.55
N GLU A 382 -31.56 -5.80 1.95
CA GLU A 382 -32.23 -5.48 0.67
C GLU A 382 -31.74 -6.36 -0.49
N ARG A 383 -30.46 -6.80 -0.44
CA ARG A 383 -29.85 -7.58 -1.52
C ARG A 383 -30.06 -9.08 -1.36
N ASP A 384 -29.84 -9.58 -0.16
CA ASP A 384 -29.71 -11.01 0.11
C ASP A 384 -30.78 -11.50 1.11
N GLY A 385 -31.71 -10.62 1.51
CA GLY A 385 -32.78 -10.92 2.45
C GLY A 385 -32.28 -11.20 3.88
N PRO A 386 -33.13 -11.79 4.74
CA PRO A 386 -32.74 -12.20 6.09
C PRO A 386 -31.54 -13.15 6.12
N ASN A 387 -31.29 -13.90 5.05
CA ASN A 387 -30.17 -14.85 4.96
C ASN A 387 -28.81 -14.19 5.15
N TRP A 388 -28.67 -12.92 4.76
CA TRP A 388 -27.42 -12.18 4.94
C TRP A 388 -26.98 -12.07 6.41
N ALA A 389 -27.94 -11.84 7.31
CA ALA A 389 -27.66 -11.66 8.74
C ALA A 389 -27.91 -12.94 9.55
N ILE A 390 -28.89 -13.75 9.16
CA ILE A 390 -29.43 -14.82 10.01
C ILE A 390 -28.89 -16.20 9.63
N ALA A 391 -28.60 -16.46 8.35
CA ALA A 391 -28.18 -17.79 7.89
C ALA A 391 -26.91 -18.35 8.57
N PRO A 392 -25.94 -17.53 9.03
CA PRO A 392 -24.80 -18.03 9.79
C PRO A 392 -25.16 -18.64 11.16
N PHE A 393 -26.33 -18.32 11.71
CA PHE A 393 -26.81 -18.84 13.00
C PHE A 393 -27.69 -20.08 12.86
N THR A 394 -27.86 -20.60 11.64
CA THR A 394 -28.61 -21.83 11.36
C THR A 394 -27.67 -22.96 10.96
N THR A 395 -28.14 -24.20 11.04
CA THR A 395 -27.40 -25.38 10.61
C THR A 395 -27.49 -25.59 9.10
N ALA A 396 -26.55 -26.34 8.53
CA ALA A 396 -26.61 -26.73 7.12
C ALA A 396 -27.87 -27.56 6.79
N LYS A 397 -28.32 -28.38 7.76
CA LYS A 397 -29.55 -29.17 7.67
C LYS A 397 -30.79 -28.28 7.61
N GLU A 398 -30.90 -27.29 8.49
CA GLU A 398 -31.99 -26.31 8.48
C GLU A 398 -32.04 -25.51 7.18
N ARG A 399 -30.87 -25.09 6.66
CA ARG A 399 -30.81 -24.39 5.36
C ARG A 399 -31.24 -25.28 4.19
N ALA A 400 -30.85 -26.55 4.19
CA ALA A 400 -31.26 -27.50 3.15
C ALA A 400 -32.78 -27.77 3.21
N ALA A 401 -33.31 -28.01 4.41
CA ALA A 401 -34.73 -28.25 4.63
C ALA A 401 -35.63 -27.02 4.34
N ALA A 402 -35.09 -25.81 4.51
CA ALA A 402 -35.79 -24.59 4.13
C ALA A 402 -35.97 -24.45 2.60
N LEU A 403 -35.17 -25.16 1.78
CA LEU A 403 -35.27 -25.11 0.31
C LEU A 403 -36.34 -26.06 -0.25
N ASP A 404 -36.58 -27.19 0.42
CA ASP A 404 -37.57 -28.20 0.02
C ASP A 404 -38.86 -28.17 0.87
N GLY A 405 -38.88 -27.36 1.94
CA GLY A 405 -40.03 -27.22 2.85
C GLY A 405 -40.18 -28.40 3.82
N ALA A 406 -39.17 -29.25 3.96
CA ALA A 406 -39.19 -30.37 4.89
C ALA A 406 -39.20 -29.87 6.34
N ASP A 407 -40.13 -30.38 7.15
CA ASP A 407 -40.16 -30.06 8.58
C ASP A 407 -39.04 -30.82 9.31
N VAL A 408 -38.01 -30.11 9.73
CA VAL A 408 -36.86 -30.69 10.46
C VAL A 408 -37.26 -31.14 11.87
N ARG A 409 -38.46 -30.76 12.36
CA ARG A 409 -38.92 -31.02 13.72
C ARG A 409 -39.48 -32.42 13.96
N GLU A 410 -39.69 -33.25 12.93
CA GLU A 410 -40.11 -34.63 13.16
C GLU A 410 -39.03 -35.53 13.80
N MET A 411 -37.80 -35.04 14.03
CA MET A 411 -36.67 -35.90 14.43
C MET A 411 -35.79 -35.41 15.60
N GLU A 412 -36.15 -34.36 16.34
CA GLU A 412 -35.40 -34.01 17.57
C GLU A 412 -36.26 -34.23 18.84
N PRO A 413 -35.85 -35.12 19.76
CA PRO A 413 -36.51 -35.27 21.04
C PRO A 413 -36.16 -34.04 21.88
N PHE A 414 -37.17 -33.23 22.20
CA PHE A 414 -37.04 -32.09 23.13
C PHE A 414 -36.46 -32.51 24.48
#